data_AF-A0A9D2QG95-F1
#
_entry.id   AF-A0A9D2QG95-F1
#
_cell.length_a   1.000
_cell.length_b   1.000
_cell.length_c   1.000
_cell.angle_alpha   90.00
_cell.angle_beta   90.00
_cell.angle_gamma   90.00
#
_symmetry.space_group_name_H-M   'P 1'
#
loop_
_entity.id
_entity.type
_entity.pdbx_description
1 polymer ?
#
loop_
_entity_poly.entity_id
_entity_poly.type
_entity_poly.pdbx_seq_one_letter_code
_entity_poly.pdbx_strand_id
1 'polypeptide(L)'
;MDPTHVTDALAERPDSADDNGSAGPAADIVDGGSSAVQRATEHTRRLVRQFTKFGIVGASGVVVNAGVVVVANKATQWLWDHDGHEVFANLLGTNYNIRWYHVFAVLAFVVANLWNFNLNRRWTFRTAGKSSWFKEMFSFMLVGVGGLLVTLLVQTAMINPESPIHLSREFFDGSSGLRDPIYWGNLIGVIVAIPVNFLINKMWTFRAARDHRVITHVTPLPADGSTDASANSGNNSKEDM
;
A
#
# COMPACT_ATOMS: atom_id res chain seq x y z
N MET A 1 36.83 22.90 -37.04
CA MET A 1 38.12 23.02 -37.72
C MET A 1 39.17 22.58 -36.71
N ASP A 2 39.71 21.38 -36.91
CA ASP A 2 40.90 20.81 -36.24
C ASP A 2 42.09 21.02 -37.19
N PRO A 3 43.34 21.27 -36.71
CA PRO A 3 44.31 20.17 -36.59
C PRO A 3 45.40 20.30 -35.48
N THR A 4 45.59 19.21 -34.75
CA THR A 4 46.85 18.46 -34.44
C THR A 4 48.26 19.10 -34.52
N HIS A 5 49.06 18.85 -33.47
CA HIS A 5 50.53 18.58 -33.47
C HIS A 5 50.86 17.74 -32.20
N VAL A 6 51.22 16.45 -32.27
CA VAL A 6 52.55 15.83 -32.54
C VAL A 6 53.54 15.97 -31.36
N THR A 7 53.87 14.87 -30.68
CA THR A 7 55.21 14.23 -30.71
C THR A 7 55.23 12.89 -29.97
N ASP A 8 55.85 11.92 -30.65
CA ASP A 8 56.21 10.55 -30.26
C ASP A 8 57.11 10.43 -29.03
N ALA A 9 57.02 9.27 -28.37
CA ALA A 9 58.20 8.48 -28.00
C ALA A 9 57.80 7.01 -27.79
N LEU A 10 58.15 6.19 -28.78
CA LEU A 10 58.23 4.73 -28.66
C LEU A 10 59.35 4.35 -27.68
N ALA A 11 59.11 3.30 -26.88
CA ALA A 11 60.13 2.33 -26.51
C ALA A 11 59.48 0.97 -26.19
N GLU A 12 59.65 0.06 -27.16
CA GLU A 12 59.92 -1.38 -27.02
C GLU A 12 59.06 -2.27 -26.11
N ARG A 13 58.34 -3.18 -26.78
CA ARG A 13 58.05 -4.55 -26.32
C ARG A 13 59.34 -5.39 -26.32
N PRO A 14 59.36 -6.46 -25.52
CA PRO A 14 59.35 -7.79 -26.15
C PRO A 14 58.27 -8.71 -25.58
N ASP A 15 57.64 -9.46 -26.50
CA ASP A 15 56.83 -10.65 -26.23
C ASP A 15 57.73 -11.81 -25.79
N SER A 16 57.36 -12.57 -24.76
CA SER A 16 57.49 -14.05 -24.75
C SER A 16 56.93 -14.71 -23.47
N ALA A 17 55.97 -15.61 -23.72
CA ALA A 17 55.83 -16.95 -23.15
C ALA A 17 55.44 -17.15 -21.66
N ASP A 18 54.28 -17.81 -21.52
CA ASP A 18 53.99 -18.93 -20.63
C ASP A 18 54.08 -18.72 -19.11
N ASP A 19 52.93 -18.46 -18.50
CA ASP A 19 52.64 -18.97 -17.15
C ASP A 19 51.27 -19.67 -17.13
N ASN A 20 51.34 -21.00 -17.29
CA ASN A 20 50.25 -21.93 -17.04
C ASN A 20 50.17 -22.15 -15.52
N GLY A 21 49.61 -21.17 -14.82
CA GLY A 21 49.41 -21.18 -13.38
C GLY A 21 47.95 -21.38 -13.01
N SER A 22 47.51 -22.64 -12.95
CA SER A 22 46.26 -23.05 -12.33
C SER A 22 46.26 -22.68 -10.84
N ALA A 23 45.71 -21.52 -10.49
CA ALA A 23 45.47 -21.11 -9.10
C ALA A 23 43.97 -20.79 -8.88
N GLY A 24 43.21 -21.85 -8.58
CA GLY A 24 42.11 -21.89 -7.60
C GLY A 24 40.91 -20.93 -7.71
N PRO A 25 39.66 -21.45 -7.84
CA PRO A 25 38.46 -20.69 -7.51
C PRO A 25 38.31 -20.63 -5.98
N ALA A 26 39.04 -19.72 -5.32
CA ALA A 26 39.01 -19.62 -3.85
C ALA A 26 39.09 -18.18 -3.30
N ALA A 27 38.83 -17.16 -4.12
CA ALA A 27 38.80 -15.76 -3.66
C ALA A 27 37.39 -15.16 -3.55
N ASP A 28 36.34 -15.83 -4.05
CA ASP A 28 34.98 -15.26 -4.14
C ASP A 28 33.99 -15.70 -3.04
N ILE A 29 34.43 -16.46 -2.03
CA ILE A 29 33.53 -17.05 -1.02
C ILE A 29 33.47 -16.26 0.30
N VAL A 30 34.33 -15.26 0.51
CA VAL A 30 34.43 -14.56 1.81
C VAL A 30 33.51 -13.33 1.93
N ASP A 31 32.94 -12.81 0.84
CA ASP A 31 32.11 -11.57 0.85
C ASP A 31 30.58 -11.80 0.66
N GLY A 32 30.15 -13.08 0.62
CA GLY A 32 28.73 -13.43 0.45
C GLY A 32 27.85 -13.16 1.68
N GLY A 33 28.42 -13.28 2.89
CA GLY A 33 27.68 -13.15 4.15
C GLY A 33 27.44 -11.70 4.59
N SER A 34 28.46 -10.85 4.45
CA SER A 34 28.41 -9.40 4.66
C SER A 34 27.39 -8.74 3.72
N SER A 35 27.40 -9.11 2.45
CA SER A 35 26.53 -8.52 1.42
C SER A 35 25.07 -8.94 1.54
N ALA A 36 24.76 -10.15 2.03
CA ALA A 36 23.38 -10.58 2.28
C ALA A 36 22.77 -9.90 3.51
N VAL A 37 23.54 -9.78 4.60
CA VAL A 37 23.13 -9.07 5.83
C VAL A 37 22.99 -7.57 5.56
N GLN A 38 23.91 -6.95 4.81
CA GLN A 38 23.81 -5.56 4.39
C GLN A 38 22.58 -5.32 3.49
N ARG A 39 22.31 -6.19 2.51
CA ARG A 39 21.11 -6.13 1.66
C ARG A 39 19.81 -6.28 2.46
N ALA A 40 19.75 -7.21 3.42
CA ALA A 40 18.59 -7.39 4.30
C ALA A 40 18.36 -6.18 5.23
N THR A 41 19.45 -5.58 5.74
CA THR A 41 19.42 -4.40 6.60
C THR A 41 18.95 -3.17 5.83
N GLU A 42 19.44 -2.97 4.60
CA GLU A 42 19.01 -1.89 3.72
C GLU A 42 17.54 -2.02 3.30
N HIS A 43 17.09 -3.23 2.97
CA HIS A 43 15.69 -3.50 2.63
C HIS A 43 14.77 -3.18 3.82
N THR A 44 15.13 -3.66 5.02
CA THR A 44 14.39 -3.37 6.25
C THR A 44 14.36 -1.86 6.54
N ARG A 45 15.48 -1.16 6.40
CA ARG A 45 15.55 0.31 6.60
C ARG A 45 14.66 1.06 5.62
N ARG A 46 14.58 0.61 4.36
CA ARG A 46 13.70 1.22 3.34
C ARG A 46 12.23 1.00 3.68
N LEU A 47 11.84 -0.21 4.10
CA LEU A 47 10.47 -0.54 4.51
C LEU A 47 10.04 0.25 5.76
N VAL A 48 10.88 0.31 6.79
CA VAL A 48 10.60 1.08 8.01
C VAL A 48 10.42 2.55 7.68
N ARG A 49 11.32 3.14 6.87
CA ARG A 49 11.19 4.54 6.46
C ARG A 49 9.91 4.82 5.67
N GLN A 50 9.49 3.90 4.80
CA GLN A 50 8.23 4.02 4.08
C GLN A 50 7.05 3.93 5.05
N PHE A 51 7.03 2.93 5.94
CA PHE A 51 5.99 2.76 6.94
C PHE A 51 5.83 3.98 7.85
N THR A 52 6.93 4.55 8.38
CA THR A 52 6.86 5.76 9.21
C THR A 52 6.28 6.94 8.44
N LYS A 53 6.66 7.13 7.17
CA LYS A 53 6.07 8.18 6.32
C LYS A 53 4.58 7.96 6.10
N PHE A 54 4.17 6.72 5.83
CA PHE A 54 2.76 6.36 5.73
C PHE A 54 2.00 6.61 7.03
N GLY A 55 2.58 6.27 8.18
CA GLY A 55 2.01 6.52 9.50
C GLY A 55 1.79 8.00 9.77
N ILE A 56 2.78 8.85 9.47
CA ILE A 56 2.68 10.32 9.64
C ILE A 56 1.60 10.90 8.73
N VAL A 57 1.57 10.51 7.45
CA VAL A 57 0.53 10.97 6.52
C VAL A 57 -0.84 10.51 7.00
N GLY A 58 -0.98 9.25 7.42
CA GLY A 58 -2.21 8.71 7.97
C GLY A 58 -2.69 9.48 9.21
N ALA A 59 -1.78 9.79 10.14
CA ALA A 59 -2.09 10.59 11.33
C ALA A 59 -2.59 11.99 10.96
N SER A 60 -2.02 12.64 9.94
CA SER A 60 -2.52 13.93 9.44
C SER A 60 -3.96 13.82 8.91
N GLY A 61 -4.29 12.71 8.25
CA GLY A 61 -5.65 12.43 7.80
C GLY A 61 -6.64 12.29 8.96
N VAL A 62 -6.23 11.71 10.08
CA VAL A 62 -7.09 11.63 11.30
C VAL A 62 -7.39 13.03 11.85
N VAL A 63 -6.39 13.92 11.89
CA VAL A 63 -6.58 15.32 12.31
C VAL A 63 -7.52 16.06 11.37
N VAL A 64 -7.32 15.91 10.05
CA VAL A 64 -8.22 16.50 9.04
C VAL A 64 -9.64 15.95 9.21
N ASN A 65 -9.80 14.65 9.43
CA ASN A 65 -11.09 14.03 9.65
C ASN A 65 -11.82 14.66 10.85
N ALA A 66 -11.15 14.75 12.01
CA ALA A 66 -11.71 15.38 13.21
C ALA A 66 -12.11 16.84 12.95
N GLY A 67 -11.24 17.61 12.29
CA GLY A 67 -11.52 19.00 11.92
C GLY A 67 -12.75 19.13 11.02
N VAL A 68 -12.91 18.25 10.04
CA VAL A 68 -14.08 18.27 9.13
C VAL A 68 -15.37 17.97 9.88
N VAL A 69 -15.38 17.03 10.83
CA VAL A 69 -16.59 16.78 11.64
C VAL A 69 -16.97 18.01 12.47
N VAL A 70 -16.00 18.66 13.09
CA VAL A 70 -16.25 19.90 13.88
C VAL A 70 -16.82 21.00 13.00
N VAL A 71 -16.18 21.24 11.84
CA VAL A 71 -16.63 22.26 10.89
C VAL A 71 -18.01 21.92 10.33
N ALA A 72 -18.26 20.67 9.95
CA ALA A 72 -19.55 20.23 9.43
C ALA A 72 -20.67 20.40 10.47
N ASN A 73 -20.45 19.95 11.72
CA ASN A 73 -21.45 20.10 12.77
C ASN A 73 -21.78 21.58 13.03
N LYS A 74 -20.75 22.43 13.19
CA LYS A 74 -20.95 23.87 13.41
C LYS A 74 -21.57 24.58 12.20
N ALA A 75 -21.17 24.21 10.99
CA ALA A 75 -21.75 24.78 9.78
C ALA A 75 -23.23 24.39 9.65
N THR A 76 -23.60 23.15 9.99
CA THR A 76 -24.99 22.71 9.96
C THR A 76 -25.85 23.44 10.97
N GLN A 77 -25.35 23.62 12.20
CA GLN A 77 -26.00 24.43 13.22
C GLN A 77 -26.16 25.90 12.77
N TRP A 78 -25.13 26.50 12.17
CA TRP A 78 -25.17 27.90 11.77
C TRP A 78 -26.02 28.18 10.53
N LEU A 79 -25.99 27.30 9.54
CA LEU A 79 -26.66 27.48 8.24
C LEU A 79 -28.11 27.02 8.25
N TRP A 80 -28.42 25.95 9.00
CA TRP A 80 -29.71 25.28 8.95
C TRP A 80 -30.39 25.12 10.32
N ASP A 81 -29.75 25.56 11.42
CA ASP A 81 -30.28 25.41 12.79
C ASP A 81 -30.62 23.95 13.14
N HIS A 82 -29.90 23.01 12.54
CA HIS A 82 -30.04 21.57 12.80
C HIS A 82 -28.91 21.07 13.69
N ASP A 83 -29.25 20.23 14.67
CA ASP A 83 -28.27 19.53 15.48
C ASP A 83 -27.76 18.23 14.82
N GLY A 84 -26.51 17.87 15.11
CA GLY A 84 -25.90 16.63 14.61
C GLY A 84 -26.64 15.35 15.04
N HIS A 85 -27.44 15.39 16.10
CA HIS A 85 -28.27 14.27 16.53
C HIS A 85 -29.58 14.14 15.76
N GLU A 86 -30.00 15.14 15.00
CA GLU A 86 -31.27 15.08 14.27
C GLU A 86 -31.27 14.03 13.16
N VAL A 87 -32.48 13.55 12.83
CA VAL A 87 -32.68 12.55 11.79
C VAL A 87 -32.49 13.20 10.43
N PHE A 88 -31.50 12.71 9.68
CA PHE A 88 -31.29 13.08 8.29
C PHE A 88 -32.20 12.27 7.37
N ALA A 89 -32.24 10.95 7.57
CA ALA A 89 -33.07 10.05 6.78
C ALA A 89 -33.42 8.79 7.58
N ASN A 90 -34.55 8.17 7.26
CA ASN A 90 -34.88 6.85 7.77
C ASN A 90 -34.10 5.76 6.99
N LEU A 91 -33.61 4.74 7.69
CA LEU A 91 -32.90 3.63 7.07
C LEU A 91 -33.91 2.69 6.41
N LEU A 92 -34.16 2.91 5.11
CA LEU A 92 -34.95 2.01 4.24
C LEU A 92 -36.36 1.67 4.79
N GLY A 93 -37.00 2.60 5.52
CA GLY A 93 -38.34 2.40 6.09
C GLY A 93 -38.36 1.60 7.39
N THR A 94 -37.22 1.41 8.04
CA THR A 94 -37.12 0.75 9.36
C THR A 94 -37.25 1.75 10.50
N ASN A 95 -37.20 1.30 11.77
CA ASN A 95 -37.14 2.22 12.91
C ASN A 95 -35.74 2.83 13.14
N TYR A 96 -34.75 2.42 12.35
CA TYR A 96 -33.39 2.95 12.44
C TYR A 96 -33.26 4.20 11.59
N ASN A 97 -32.58 5.21 12.13
CA ASN A 97 -32.45 6.51 11.50
C ASN A 97 -30.99 6.84 11.23
N ILE A 98 -30.69 7.24 9.99
CA ILE A 98 -29.45 7.93 9.65
C ILE A 98 -29.58 9.35 10.20
N ARG A 99 -28.74 9.67 11.16
CA ARG A 99 -28.65 11.00 11.78
C ARG A 99 -27.54 11.84 11.14
N TRP A 100 -27.60 13.16 11.29
CA TRP A 100 -26.63 14.09 10.71
C TRP A 100 -25.17 13.79 11.04
N TYR A 101 -24.87 13.30 12.25
CA TYR A 101 -23.50 12.90 12.61
C TYR A 101 -22.92 11.82 11.71
N HIS A 102 -23.74 10.94 11.11
CA HIS A 102 -23.28 9.95 10.13
C HIS A 102 -22.86 10.63 8.83
N VAL A 103 -23.63 11.63 8.39
CA VAL A 103 -23.33 12.43 7.21
C VAL A 103 -22.00 13.17 7.40
N PHE A 104 -21.77 13.72 8.59
CA PHE A 104 -20.50 14.38 8.94
C PHE A 104 -19.33 13.40 8.91
N ALA A 105 -19.49 12.19 9.45
CA ALA A 105 -18.45 11.16 9.42
C ALA A 105 -18.12 10.70 7.98
N VAL A 106 -19.14 10.53 7.12
CA VAL A 106 -18.95 10.20 5.70
C VAL A 106 -18.21 11.34 4.98
N LEU A 107 -18.62 12.60 5.19
CA LEU A 107 -17.96 13.77 4.62
C LEU A 107 -16.49 13.87 5.08
N ALA A 108 -16.25 13.72 6.37
CA ALA A 108 -14.92 13.73 6.97
C ALA A 108 -14.03 12.60 6.43
N PHE A 109 -14.59 11.41 6.22
CA PHE A 109 -13.88 10.31 5.58
C PHE A 109 -13.46 10.66 4.14
N VAL A 110 -14.36 11.20 3.32
CA VAL A 110 -14.06 11.58 1.94
C VAL A 110 -12.95 12.63 1.89
N VAL A 111 -13.06 13.69 2.69
CA VAL A 111 -12.07 14.78 2.74
C VAL A 111 -10.72 14.27 3.25
N ALA A 112 -10.70 13.47 4.32
CA ALA A 112 -9.46 12.91 4.85
C ALA A 112 -8.79 11.92 3.88
N ASN A 113 -9.58 11.11 3.17
CA ASN A 113 -9.03 10.20 2.15
C ASN A 113 -8.45 10.98 0.97
N LEU A 114 -9.13 12.03 0.52
CA LEU A 114 -8.61 12.91 -0.53
C LEU A 114 -7.32 13.62 -0.08
N TRP A 115 -7.27 14.07 1.16
CA TRP A 115 -6.07 14.65 1.77
C TRP A 115 -4.90 13.65 1.78
N ASN A 116 -5.15 12.44 2.29
CA ASN A 116 -4.16 11.36 2.33
C ASN A 116 -3.67 10.97 0.93
N PHE A 117 -4.57 10.85 -0.05
CA PHE A 117 -4.23 10.54 -1.44
C PHE A 117 -3.33 11.62 -2.05
N ASN A 118 -3.70 12.89 -1.88
CA ASN A 118 -2.91 14.01 -2.41
C ASN A 118 -1.53 14.10 -1.76
N LEU A 119 -1.42 13.90 -0.45
CA LEU A 119 -0.13 13.85 0.24
C LEU A 119 0.72 12.68 -0.24
N ASN A 120 0.15 11.47 -0.29
CA ASN A 120 0.87 10.28 -0.77
C ASN A 120 1.35 10.44 -2.21
N ARG A 121 0.55 11.05 -3.09
CA ARG A 121 0.92 11.30 -4.49
C ARG A 121 1.97 12.39 -4.64
N ARG A 122 1.84 13.51 -3.91
CA ARG A 122 2.76 14.67 -4.03
C ARG A 122 4.10 14.47 -3.32
N TRP A 123 4.13 13.65 -2.26
CA TRP A 123 5.31 13.47 -1.41
C TRP A 123 5.92 12.07 -1.50
N THR A 124 5.13 11.01 -1.33
CA THR A 124 5.64 9.63 -1.21
C THR A 124 5.99 9.02 -2.57
N PHE A 125 5.20 9.28 -3.61
CA PHE A 125 5.34 8.67 -4.95
C PHE A 125 5.47 9.70 -6.07
N ARG A 126 6.45 10.61 -5.96
CA ARG A 126 6.71 11.67 -6.96
C ARG A 126 7.01 11.19 -8.39
N THR A 127 7.11 9.89 -8.65
CA THR A 127 7.49 9.36 -9.96
C THR A 127 6.88 7.96 -10.17
N ALA A 128 5.67 7.87 -10.74
CA ALA A 128 5.14 6.61 -11.28
C ALA A 128 3.98 6.84 -12.27
N GLY A 129 4.31 7.04 -13.55
CA GLY A 129 3.50 6.55 -14.69
C GLY A 129 2.15 7.23 -15.04
N LYS A 130 1.72 6.97 -16.29
CA LYS A 130 0.55 7.50 -17.02
C LYS A 130 -0.83 7.08 -16.48
N SER A 131 -0.96 6.77 -15.20
CA SER A 131 -2.22 6.29 -14.64
C SER A 131 -3.17 7.46 -14.29
N SER A 132 -4.45 7.31 -14.64
CA SER A 132 -5.46 8.34 -14.42
C SER A 132 -5.67 8.58 -12.92
N TRP A 133 -5.52 9.85 -12.52
CA TRP A 133 -5.69 10.31 -11.14
C TRP A 133 -7.00 9.82 -10.51
N PHE A 134 -8.09 9.84 -11.28
CA PHE A 134 -9.41 9.40 -10.82
C PHE A 134 -9.49 7.90 -10.54
N LYS A 135 -8.85 7.06 -11.37
CA LYS A 135 -8.87 5.60 -11.20
C LYS A 135 -8.16 5.19 -9.91
N GLU A 136 -7.02 5.80 -9.64
CA GLU A 136 -6.27 5.56 -8.40
C GLU A 136 -7.00 6.08 -7.18
N MET A 137 -7.56 7.29 -7.26
CA MET A 137 -8.33 7.87 -6.16
C MET A 137 -9.54 7.00 -5.81
N PHE A 138 -10.31 6.54 -6.81
CA PHE A 138 -11.49 5.73 -6.55
C PHE A 138 -11.12 4.37 -5.95
N SER A 139 -10.05 3.74 -6.46
CA SER A 139 -9.54 2.48 -5.90
C SER A 139 -9.08 2.67 -4.45
N PHE A 140 -8.40 3.78 -4.15
CA PHE A 140 -7.99 4.14 -2.78
C PHE A 140 -9.20 4.38 -1.87
N MET A 141 -10.20 5.13 -2.34
CA MET A 141 -11.44 5.41 -1.60
C MET A 141 -12.21 4.12 -1.28
N LEU A 142 -12.35 3.22 -2.25
CA LEU A 142 -13.03 1.94 -2.08
C LEU A 142 -12.42 1.08 -0.97
N VAL A 143 -11.08 1.02 -0.91
CA VAL A 143 -10.37 0.31 0.17
C VAL A 143 -10.66 0.94 1.55
N GLY A 144 -10.89 2.25 1.59
CA GLY A 144 -11.23 2.97 2.82
C GLY A 144 -12.67 2.72 3.33
N VAL A 145 -13.59 2.26 2.49
CA VAL A 145 -15.01 2.10 2.86
C VAL A 145 -15.21 1.14 4.04
N GLY A 146 -14.43 0.06 4.12
CA GLY A 146 -14.47 -0.85 5.26
C GLY A 146 -14.18 -0.14 6.59
N GLY A 147 -13.17 0.75 6.59
CA GLY A 147 -12.84 1.58 7.74
C GLY A 147 -13.94 2.61 8.07
N LEU A 148 -14.58 3.19 7.06
CA LEU A 148 -15.73 4.09 7.25
C LEU A 148 -16.89 3.36 7.95
N LEU A 149 -17.24 2.15 7.50
CA LEU A 149 -18.32 1.37 8.11
C LEU A 149 -18.03 1.07 9.59
N VAL A 150 -16.79 0.67 9.91
CA VAL A 150 -16.37 0.47 11.30
C VAL A 150 -16.48 1.77 12.09
N THR A 151 -16.04 2.90 11.52
CA THR A 151 -16.15 4.21 12.16
C THR A 151 -17.60 4.55 12.49
N LEU A 152 -18.53 4.38 11.55
CA LEU A 152 -19.95 4.65 11.75
C LEU A 152 -20.57 3.74 12.82
N LEU A 153 -20.22 2.45 12.82
CA LEU A 153 -20.72 1.50 13.81
C LEU A 153 -20.24 1.86 15.22
N VAL A 154 -18.95 2.13 15.38
CA VAL A 154 -18.36 2.52 16.67
C VAL A 154 -18.95 3.85 17.13
N GLN A 155 -18.99 4.86 16.25
CA GLN A 155 -19.58 6.16 16.58
C GLN A 155 -21.03 6.03 17.05
N THR A 156 -21.85 5.26 16.34
CA THR A 156 -23.25 5.03 16.73
C THR A 156 -23.37 4.29 18.05
N ALA A 157 -22.56 3.26 18.26
CA ALA A 157 -22.53 2.54 19.53
C ALA A 157 -22.06 3.43 20.70
N MET A 158 -21.22 4.42 20.45
CA MET A 158 -20.75 5.35 21.49
C MET A 158 -21.72 6.49 21.78
N ILE A 159 -22.53 6.89 20.81
CA ILE A 159 -23.49 8.00 20.98
C ILE A 159 -24.86 7.50 21.47
N ASN A 160 -25.26 6.29 21.08
CA ASN A 160 -26.55 5.71 21.44
C ASN A 160 -26.60 5.37 22.94
N PRO A 161 -27.50 5.97 23.76
CA PRO A 161 -27.59 5.71 25.19
C PRO A 161 -27.88 4.26 25.55
N GLU A 162 -28.62 3.55 24.69
CA GLU A 162 -28.99 2.14 24.88
C GLU A 162 -27.82 1.18 24.66
N SER A 163 -26.70 1.68 24.14
CA SER A 163 -25.53 0.87 23.86
C SER A 163 -24.68 0.66 25.12
N PRO A 164 -24.10 -0.54 25.33
CA PRO A 164 -23.22 -0.80 26.48
C PRO A 164 -21.95 0.05 26.51
N ILE A 165 -21.50 0.54 25.35
CA ILE A 165 -20.25 1.29 25.19
C ILE A 165 -20.48 2.79 24.94
N HIS A 166 -21.65 3.31 25.35
CA HIS A 166 -21.96 4.72 25.20
C HIS A 166 -20.98 5.60 25.99
N LEU A 167 -20.70 6.79 25.47
CA LEU A 167 -19.90 7.78 26.15
C LEU A 167 -20.64 8.32 27.38
N SER A 168 -19.95 8.39 28.52
CA SER A 168 -20.51 8.95 29.75
C SER A 168 -20.96 10.39 29.52
N ARG A 169 -22.24 10.65 29.82
CA ARG A 169 -22.84 11.98 29.70
C ARG A 169 -22.41 12.95 30.80
N GLU A 170 -21.74 12.47 31.86
CA GLU A 170 -21.14 13.34 32.88
C GLU A 170 -19.93 14.12 32.35
N PHE A 171 -19.18 13.51 31.43
CA PHE A 171 -17.99 14.11 30.82
C PHE A 171 -18.26 14.60 29.39
N PHE A 172 -19.07 13.89 28.62
CA PHE A 172 -19.41 14.19 27.23
C PHE A 172 -20.86 14.70 27.12
N ASP A 173 -21.10 15.84 27.74
CA ASP A 173 -22.42 16.49 27.84
C ASP A 173 -22.75 17.41 26.65
N GLY A 174 -21.83 17.61 25.70
CA GLY A 174 -22.02 18.53 24.58
C GLY A 174 -21.93 20.02 24.92
N SER A 175 -21.58 20.38 26.17
CA SER A 175 -21.50 21.78 26.62
C SER A 175 -20.40 22.60 25.94
N SER A 176 -19.36 21.92 25.44
CA SER A 176 -18.27 22.53 24.69
C SER A 176 -17.81 21.59 23.59
N GLY A 177 -17.03 22.10 22.63
CA GLY A 177 -16.51 21.27 21.54
C GLY A 177 -15.68 20.07 22.05
N LEU A 178 -14.89 20.22 23.11
CA LEU A 178 -14.12 19.10 23.67
C LEU A 178 -14.98 18.11 24.48
N ARG A 179 -16.24 18.43 24.76
CA ARG A 179 -17.19 17.58 25.48
C ARG A 179 -18.29 17.05 24.56
N ASP A 180 -18.18 17.29 23.26
CA ASP A 180 -19.18 16.84 22.28
C ASP A 180 -18.98 15.35 21.95
N PRO A 181 -19.95 14.46 22.29
CA PRO A 181 -19.85 13.04 22.01
C PRO A 181 -19.81 12.71 20.51
N ILE A 182 -20.31 13.59 19.63
CA ILE A 182 -20.22 13.41 18.17
C ILE A 182 -18.76 13.39 17.73
N TYR A 183 -17.95 14.31 18.26
CA TYR A 183 -16.55 14.46 17.85
C TYR A 183 -15.70 13.30 18.35
N TRP A 184 -15.90 12.92 19.61
CA TRP A 184 -15.17 11.80 20.22
C TRP A 184 -15.61 10.45 19.68
N GLY A 185 -16.90 10.24 19.46
CA GLY A 185 -17.41 9.01 18.86
C GLY A 185 -16.82 8.79 17.47
N ASN A 186 -16.75 9.84 16.64
CA ASN A 186 -16.11 9.75 15.33
C ASN A 186 -14.59 9.51 15.44
N LEU A 187 -13.88 10.29 16.26
CA LEU A 187 -12.43 10.16 16.42
C LEU A 187 -12.01 8.76 16.88
N ILE A 188 -12.69 8.24 17.90
CA ILE A 188 -12.44 6.90 18.43
C ILE A 188 -12.81 5.85 17.38
N GLY A 189 -13.93 6.04 16.66
CA GLY A 189 -14.29 5.20 15.53
C GLY A 189 -13.20 5.10 14.47
N VAL A 190 -12.61 6.23 14.07
CA VAL A 190 -11.50 6.26 13.09
C VAL A 190 -10.26 5.53 13.64
N ILE A 191 -9.91 5.75 14.91
CA ILE A 191 -8.76 5.09 15.54
C ILE A 191 -8.96 3.57 15.59
N VAL A 192 -10.16 3.11 15.95
CA VAL A 192 -10.53 1.68 15.98
C VAL A 192 -10.60 1.08 14.58
N ALA A 193 -11.03 1.85 13.59
CA ALA A 193 -11.11 1.39 12.21
C ALA A 193 -9.74 1.01 11.63
N ILE A 194 -8.64 1.65 12.06
CA ILE A 194 -7.29 1.35 11.56
C ILE A 194 -6.91 -0.14 11.77
N PRO A 195 -6.86 -0.67 13.01
CA PRO A 195 -6.54 -2.07 13.24
C PRO A 195 -7.63 -3.02 12.73
N VAL A 196 -8.91 -2.66 12.84
CA VAL A 196 -10.01 -3.53 12.37
C VAL A 196 -9.96 -3.70 10.85
N ASN A 197 -9.73 -2.63 10.10
CA ASN A 197 -9.61 -2.70 8.64
C ASN A 197 -8.39 -3.53 8.22
N PHE A 198 -7.29 -3.46 8.97
CA PHE A 198 -6.15 -4.36 8.78
C PHE A 198 -6.53 -5.83 8.99
N LEU A 199 -7.26 -6.17 10.05
CA LEU A 199 -7.69 -7.54 10.33
C LEU A 199 -8.65 -8.09 9.25
N ILE A 200 -9.61 -7.28 8.81
CA ILE A 200 -10.55 -7.65 7.72
C ILE A 200 -9.77 -7.96 6.44
N ASN A 201 -8.88 -7.05 6.02
CA ASN A 201 -8.05 -7.25 4.84
C ASN A 201 -7.17 -8.50 4.97
N LYS A 202 -6.54 -8.68 6.13
CA LYS A 202 -5.68 -9.82 6.43
C LYS A 202 -6.44 -11.15 6.30
N MET A 203 -7.62 -11.25 6.89
CA MET A 203 -8.43 -12.48 6.87
C MET A 203 -8.93 -12.81 5.46
N TRP A 204 -9.27 -11.79 4.66
CA TRP A 204 -9.74 -11.99 3.30
C TRP A 204 -8.62 -12.38 2.33
N THR A 205 -7.50 -11.64 2.33
CA THR A 205 -6.36 -11.89 1.42
C THR A 205 -5.70 -13.25 1.69
N PHE A 206 -5.56 -13.67 2.95
CA PHE A 206 -4.98 -14.98 3.25
C PHE A 206 -5.90 -16.16 2.95
N ARG A 207 -7.22 -15.95 2.89
CA ARG A 207 -8.15 -16.96 2.37
C ARG A 207 -7.99 -17.10 0.85
N ALA A 208 -7.96 -16.00 0.09
CA ALA A 208 -7.82 -16.03 -1.36
C ALA A 208 -6.47 -16.60 -1.85
N ALA A 209 -5.38 -16.34 -1.11
CA ALA A 209 -4.05 -16.87 -1.43
C ALA A 209 -3.90 -18.39 -1.24
N ARG A 210 -4.81 -19.04 -0.50
CA ARG A 210 -4.84 -20.50 -0.36
C ARG A 210 -5.40 -21.20 -1.59
N ASP A 211 -6.28 -20.54 -2.35
CA ASP A 211 -6.98 -21.17 -3.48
C ASP A 211 -6.16 -21.21 -4.78
N HIS A 212 -5.08 -20.40 -4.89
CA HIS A 212 -4.28 -20.27 -6.12
C HIS A 212 -3.03 -21.16 -6.18
N ARG A 213 -2.81 -22.07 -5.21
CA ARG A 213 -1.63 -22.94 -5.16
C ARG A 213 -1.82 -24.35 -5.75
N VAL A 214 -2.91 -24.63 -6.47
CA VAL A 214 -3.24 -26.00 -6.93
C VAL A 214 -3.10 -26.25 -8.45
N ILE A 215 -2.67 -25.28 -9.27
CA ILE A 215 -2.39 -25.56 -10.69
C ILE A 215 -0.91 -25.34 -10.98
N THR A 216 -0.08 -26.29 -10.55
CA THR A 216 1.20 -26.53 -11.23
C THR A 216 0.94 -27.62 -12.26
N HIS A 217 0.81 -27.24 -13.53
CA HIS A 217 1.01 -28.17 -14.63
C HIS A 217 2.41 -28.76 -14.46
N VAL A 218 2.49 -30.00 -13.98
CA VAL A 218 3.71 -30.79 -14.06
C VAL A 218 3.87 -31.14 -15.54
N THR A 219 4.65 -30.33 -16.27
CA THR A 219 5.18 -30.75 -17.56
C THR A 219 6.13 -31.91 -17.27
N PRO A 220 5.89 -33.13 -17.79
CA PRO A 220 6.85 -34.22 -17.62
C PRO A 220 8.18 -33.81 -18.27
N LEU A 221 9.27 -33.89 -17.51
CA LEU A 221 10.61 -33.69 -18.04
C LEU A 221 10.89 -34.75 -19.13
N PRO A 222 11.49 -34.39 -20.28
CA PRO A 222 12.01 -35.37 -21.20
C PRO A 222 13.12 -36.15 -20.48
N ALA A 223 12.98 -37.47 -20.39
CA ALA A 223 14.03 -38.31 -19.86
C ALA A 223 15.26 -38.21 -20.77
N ASP A 224 16.37 -37.70 -20.23
CA ASP A 224 17.69 -38.09 -20.70
C ASP A 224 17.95 -39.54 -20.23
N GLY A 225 18.76 -40.37 -20.85
CA GLY A 225 19.56 -40.25 -22.06
C GLY A 225 20.18 -41.63 -22.35
N SER A 226 20.82 -41.74 -23.52
CA SER A 226 21.69 -42.84 -24.01
C SER A 226 20.97 -44.17 -24.32
N THR A 227 21.18 -44.85 -25.45
CA THR A 227 22.41 -45.11 -26.20
C THR A 227 22.14 -45.47 -27.69
N ASP A 228 23.08 -45.06 -28.54
CA ASP A 228 23.68 -45.74 -29.70
C ASP A 228 22.81 -46.36 -30.82
N ALA A 229 23.00 -45.88 -32.05
CA ALA A 229 23.87 -46.55 -33.04
C ALA A 229 23.61 -46.07 -34.48
N SER A 230 24.72 -45.69 -35.14
CA SER A 230 25.07 -46.06 -36.52
C SER A 230 24.20 -45.59 -37.70
N ALA A 231 24.75 -44.66 -38.50
CA ALA A 231 25.05 -44.81 -39.95
C ALA A 231 25.17 -43.40 -40.57
N ASN A 232 26.37 -42.88 -40.76
CA ASN A 232 27.28 -43.12 -41.89
C ASN A 232 27.14 -42.05 -42.99
N SER A 233 28.26 -41.37 -43.19
CA SER A 233 28.55 -40.39 -44.23
C SER A 233 28.58 -41.05 -45.61
N GLY A 234 27.96 -40.40 -46.60
CA GLY A 234 27.94 -40.89 -47.99
C GLY A 234 27.57 -39.80 -48.99
N ASN A 235 28.59 -39.10 -49.47
CA ASN A 235 28.62 -38.18 -50.60
C ASN A 235 28.09 -38.80 -51.91
N ASN A 236 27.25 -38.09 -52.69
CA ASN A 236 27.41 -37.85 -54.14
C ASN A 236 26.17 -37.21 -54.82
N SER A 237 26.44 -36.15 -55.57
CA SER A 237 26.14 -35.93 -57.00
C SER A 237 24.74 -36.20 -57.58
N LYS A 238 24.18 -35.14 -58.19
CA LYS A 238 23.47 -35.06 -59.48
C LYS A 238 22.91 -36.35 -60.11
N GLU A 239 21.63 -36.33 -60.50
CA GLU A 239 21.15 -36.63 -61.87
C GLU A 239 19.62 -36.45 -61.98
N ASP A 240 19.22 -35.59 -62.93
CA ASP A 240 18.09 -35.65 -63.88
C ASP A 240 16.83 -36.48 -63.57
N MET A 241 15.67 -35.81 -63.44
CA MET A 241 14.53 -35.84 -64.40
C MET A 241 13.38 -34.93 -63.94
#